data_AF-A0A2P6W6L4-F1
#
_entry.id   AF-A0A2P6W6L4-F1
#
_cell.length_a   1.000
_cell.length_b   1.000
_cell.length_c   1.000
_cell.angle_alpha   90.00
_cell.angle_beta   90.00
_cell.angle_gamma   90.00
#
_symmetry.space_group_name_H-M   'P 1'
#
loop_
_entity.id
_entity.type
_entity.pdbx_description
1 polymer ?
#
loop_
_entity_poly.entity_id
_entity_poly.type
_entity_poly.pdbx_seq_one_letter_code
_entity_poly.pdbx_strand_id
1 'polypeptide(L)' 'QIKIGTEDKETDDIARNASSVYDFVRDHLEKGDNQIKSILVKTTMGSPVEVDN' A
#
# COMPACT_ATOMS: atom_id res chain seq x y z
N GLN A 1 3.02 -2.02 8.90
CA GLN A 1 3.04 -0.70 8.24
C GLN A 1 4.41 -0.50 7.63
N ILE A 2 4.49 -0.19 6.33
CA ILE A 2 5.75 0.01 5.60
C ILE A 2 5.75 1.43 5.02
N LYS A 3 6.91 2.09 5.03
CA LYS A 3 7.09 3.40 4.40
C LYS A 3 7.38 3.19 2.91
N ILE A 4 6.53 3.75 2.06
CA ILE A 4 6.61 3.63 0.59
C ILE A 4 7.22 4.87 -0.09
N GLY A 5 7.40 5.97 0.63
CA GLY A 5 7.93 7.22 0.09
C GLY A 5 7.94 8.38 1.08
N THR A 6 8.21 9.57 0.56
CA THR A 6 8.11 10.89 1.21
C THR A 6 7.33 11.83 0.30
N GLU A 7 6.77 12.91 0.86
CA GLU A 7 5.91 13.84 0.11
C GLU A 7 6.64 14.57 -1.03
N ASP A 8 7.97 14.65 -0.95
CA ASP A 8 8.81 15.26 -1.99
C ASP A 8 8.97 14.38 -3.25
N LYS A 9 8.52 13.12 -3.21
CA LYS A 9 8.56 12.22 -4.37
C LYS A 9 7.32 12.38 -5.25
N GLU A 10 7.51 12.12 -6.54
CA GLU A 10 6.41 12.06 -7.49
C GLU A 10 5.41 10.97 -7.10
N THR A 11 4.12 11.29 -7.24
CA THR A 11 3.02 10.40 -6.81
C THR A 11 3.05 9.06 -7.54
N ASP A 12 3.42 9.05 -8.83
CA ASP A 12 3.53 7.83 -9.62
C ASP A 12 4.58 6.86 -9.09
N ASP A 13 5.72 7.37 -8.61
CA ASP A 13 6.75 6.54 -8.01
C ASP A 13 6.30 5.96 -6.67
N ILE A 14 5.56 6.75 -5.87
CA ILE A 14 4.98 6.28 -4.61
C ILE A 14 3.94 5.18 -4.89
N ALA A 15 3.09 5.36 -5.91
CA ALA A 15 2.09 4.38 -6.31
C ALA A 15 2.72 3.06 -6.75
N ARG A 16 3.78 3.10 -7.57
CA ARG A 16 4.54 1.90 -7.98
C ARG A 16 5.13 1.15 -6.79
N ASN A 17 5.68 1.88 -5.81
CA ASN A 17 6.21 1.26 -4.59
C ASN A 17 5.09 0.61 -3.77
N ALA A 18 3.92 1.25 -3.68
CA ALA A 18 2.75 0.68 -2.99
C ALA A 18 2.30 -0.63 -3.65
N SER A 19 2.15 -0.64 -4.98
CA SER A 19 1.80 -1.84 -5.74
C SER A 19 2.82 -2.95 -5.55
N SER A 20 4.12 -2.63 -5.61
CA SER A 20 5.18 -3.64 -5.42
C SER A 20 5.13 -4.29 -4.04
N VAL A 21 4.86 -3.51 -3.00
CA VAL A 21 4.71 -4.03 -1.63
C VAL A 21 3.43 -4.86 -1.51
N TYR A 22 2.33 -4.41 -2.12
CA TYR A 22 1.06 -5.12 -2.11
C TYR A 22 1.17 -6.48 -2.83
N ASP A 23 1.74 -6.51 -4.04
CA ASP A 23 1.94 -7.75 -4.81
C ASP A 23 2.80 -8.75 -4.02
N PHE A 24 3.90 -8.28 -3.42
CA PHE A 24 4.75 -9.12 -2.57
C PHE A 24 3.98 -9.75 -1.40
N VAL A 25 3.11 -8.97 -0.73
CA VAL A 25 2.29 -9.49 0.36
C VAL A 25 1.23 -10.46 -0.16
N ARG A 26 0.53 -10.10 -1.23
CA ARG A 26 -0.51 -10.93 -1.84
C ARG A 26 0.05 -12.28 -2.28
N ASP A 27 1.21 -12.30 -2.93
CA ASP A 27 1.83 -13.51 -3.45
C ASP A 27 2.33 -14.45 -2.33
N HIS A 28 2.55 -13.93 -1.12
CA HIS A 28 2.89 -14.73 0.06
C HIS A 28 1.65 -15.31 0.77
N LEU A 29 0.45 -14.86 0.43
CA LEU A 29 -0.80 -15.31 0.99
C LEU A 29 -1.42 -16.40 0.10
N GLU A 30 -1.68 -17.58 0.66
CA GLU A 30 -2.22 -18.73 -0.08
C GLU A 30 -3.57 -18.44 -0.77
N LYS A 31 -4.35 -17.52 -0.23
CA LYS A 31 -5.65 -17.08 -0.76
C LYS A 31 -5.63 -15.67 -1.33
N GLY A 32 -4.44 -15.07 -1.47
CA GLY A 32 -4.23 -13.71 -1.99
C GLY A 32 -5.14 -12.68 -1.32
N ASP A 33 -5.93 -11.99 -2.11
CA ASP A 33 -6.80 -10.88 -1.68
C ASP A 33 -7.87 -11.29 -0.69
N ASN A 34 -8.31 -12.55 -0.70
CA ASN A 34 -9.30 -13.05 0.25
C ASN A 34 -8.75 -13.13 1.69
N GLN A 35 -7.44 -12.99 1.87
CA GLN A 35 -6.77 -12.89 3.17
C GLN A 35 -6.44 -11.44 3.55
N ILE A 36 -6.69 -10.46 2.67
CA ILE A 36 -6.44 -9.04 2.90
C ILE A 36 -7.78 -8.37 3.25
N LYS A 37 -7.94 -7.99 4.52
CA LYS A 37 -9.19 -7.38 5.00
C LYS A 37 -9.39 -5.96 4.49
N SER A 38 -8.34 -5.14 4.53
CA SER A 38 -8.35 -3.76 4.07
C SER A 38 -6.93 -3.24 3.88
N ILE A 39 -6.78 -2.24 3.00
CA ILE A 39 -5.52 -1.57 2.72
C ILE A 39 -5.69 -0.10 3.03
N LEU A 40 -4.78 0.46 3.82
CA LEU A 40 -4.82 1.88 4.19
C LEU A 40 -3.52 2.56 3.80
N VAL A 41 -3.65 3.71 3.15
CA VAL A 41 -2.54 4.62 2.85
C VAL A 41 -2.71 5.86 3.73
N LYS A 42 -1.65 6.23 4.44
CA LYS A 42 -1.63 7.42 5.29
C LYS A 42 -0.31 8.16 5.17
N THR A 43 -0.36 9.47 5.33
CA THR A 43 0.82 10.30 5.58
C THR A 43 1.09 10.37 7.09
N THR A 44 2.23 10.95 7.50
CA THR A 44 2.64 10.99 8.92
C THR A 44 1.60 11.70 9.80
N MET A 45 0.97 12.74 9.28
CA MET A 45 0.00 13.57 10.01
C MET A 45 -1.41 13.57 9.39
N GLY A 46 -1.58 12.98 8.21
CA GLY A 46 -2.87 12.92 7.52
C GLY A 46 -3.73 11.73 7.97
N SER A 47 -5.04 11.88 7.79
CA SER A 47 -5.98 10.79 8.00
C SER A 47 -5.71 9.64 7.03
N PRO A 48 -5.82 8.37 7.48
CA PRO A 48 -5.71 7.23 6.60
C PRO A 48 -6.86 7.20 5.60
N VAL A 49 -6.53 6.86 4.35
CA VAL A 49 -7.49 6.61 3.28
C VAL A 49 -7.47 5.11 2.97
N GLU A 50 -8.64 4.50 2.97
CA GLU A 50 -8.81 3.11 2.54
C GLU A 50 -8.75 3.03 1.02
N VAL A 51 -8.03 2.03 0.51
CA VAL A 51 -7.85 1.78 -0.91
C VAL A 51 -8.55 0.48 -1.25
N ASP A 52 -9.35 0.50 -2.30
CA ASP A 52 -10.02 -0.69 -2.82
C ASP A 52 -9.00 -1.65 -3.48
N ASN A 53 -9.23 -2.95 -3.29
CA ASN A 53 -8.50 -4.03 -3.98
C ASN A 53 -9.09 -4.30 -5.37
#